data_AF-A0A9D6F1B8-F1
#
_entry.id   AF-A0A9D6F1B8-F1
#
_cell.length_a   1.000
_cell.length_b   1.000
_cell.length_c   1.000
_cell.angle_alpha   90.00
_cell.angle_beta   90.00
_cell.angle_gamma   90.00
#
_symmetry.space_group_name_H-M   'P 1'
#
loop_
_entity.id
_entity.type
_entity.pdbx_description
1 polymer ?
#
loop_
_entity_poly.entity_id
_entity_poly.type
_entity_poly.pdbx_seq_one_letter_code
_entity_poly.pdbx_strand_id
1 'polypeptide(L)'
;MKRFGMILGFLAVLVLTMPALVAQDKKKTDKTEKKAADDEKGKKAAKDDKEAKKKEPPAKKEKLVFGARFYTKVLSIKADTTRQFLIETKEIDPQRLFDLKNWQAQRLQQLAQQQFNALKQTNPQTRFQQLQAYQRDVFNFQKELVQRQGGIYRSKPVEVFATENAKVRTIDPPIEFDDQGNQKKWTKKERDAFRDKTGLPGFQAEFDAIRPGQIIEIYMKKVPPRPKGKKKGPSDDDVPMEEMRPEFVLVVIQATGKK
;
A
#
# COMPACT_ATOMS: atom_id res chain seq x y z
N MET A 1 -13.92 26.77 30.02
CA MET A 1 -15.20 27.10 29.36
C MET A 1 -15.28 26.37 28.03
N LYS A 2 -16.39 25.66 27.80
CA LYS A 2 -16.72 24.82 26.63
C LYS A 2 -17.42 25.65 25.55
N ARG A 3 -17.10 25.45 24.26
CA ARG A 3 -17.98 25.56 23.05
C ARG A 3 -17.34 24.65 21.96
N PHE A 4 -17.87 23.48 21.57
CA PHE A 4 -18.97 23.21 20.61
C PHE A 4 -18.93 24.19 19.41
N GLY A 5 -18.82 23.83 18.13
CA GLY A 5 -19.21 22.62 17.39
C GLY A 5 -20.24 23.03 16.31
N MET A 6 -19.90 22.95 15.01
CA MET A 6 -20.77 22.87 13.80
C MET A 6 -19.84 22.94 12.56
N ILE A 7 -19.65 21.91 11.72
CA ILE A 7 -20.53 21.19 10.76
C ILE A 7 -20.60 21.87 9.37
N LEU A 8 -19.93 21.19 8.42
CA LEU A 8 -20.32 20.78 7.05
C LEU A 8 -20.92 21.74 6.00
N GLY A 9 -20.43 21.53 4.77
CA GLY A 9 -21.02 21.87 3.46
C GLY A 9 -19.94 22.43 2.55
N PHE A 10 -19.64 21.96 1.33
CA PHE A 10 -20.45 21.28 0.33
C PHE A 10 -19.49 20.87 -0.80
N LEU A 11 -19.39 19.58 -1.17
CA LEU A 11 -18.75 19.19 -2.44
C LEU A 11 -19.53 18.03 -3.03
N ALA A 12 -20.59 18.42 -3.74
CA ALA A 12 -21.51 17.54 -4.45
C ALA A 12 -20.80 16.86 -5.62
N VAL A 13 -20.90 15.54 -5.64
CA VAL A 13 -20.49 14.66 -6.74
C VAL A 13 -21.50 14.82 -7.87
N LEU A 14 -21.00 15.25 -9.03
CA LEU A 14 -21.77 15.44 -10.26
C LEU A 14 -21.89 14.09 -10.98
N VAL A 15 -22.96 13.34 -10.68
CA VAL A 15 -23.31 12.09 -11.39
C VAL A 15 -24.06 12.46 -12.66
N LEU A 16 -23.45 12.12 -13.80
CA LEU A 16 -24.06 12.15 -15.14
C LEU A 16 -25.29 11.24 -15.20
N THR A 17 -26.48 11.84 -15.15
CA THR A 17 -27.75 11.20 -15.50
C THR A 17 -27.93 11.25 -17.01
N MET A 18 -27.87 10.10 -17.69
CA MET A 18 -28.31 9.97 -19.08
C MET A 18 -29.84 10.03 -19.17
N PRO A 19 -30.43 10.79 -20.10
CA PRO A 19 -31.88 10.79 -20.33
C PRO A 19 -32.31 9.58 -21.16
N ALA A 20 -33.17 8.74 -20.57
CA ALA A 20 -33.91 7.71 -21.27
C ALA A 20 -35.05 8.35 -22.09
N LEU A 21 -34.91 8.38 -23.41
CA LEU A 21 -35.95 8.76 -24.37
C LEU A 21 -35.92 7.78 -25.56
N VAL A 22 -36.68 6.68 -25.45
CA VAL A 22 -37.29 6.03 -26.62
C VAL A 22 -38.65 5.48 -26.19
N ALA A 23 -39.69 6.26 -26.43
CA ALA A 23 -41.05 5.77 -26.57
C ALA A 23 -41.49 6.11 -28.00
N GLN A 24 -41.68 5.10 -28.85
CA GLN A 24 -42.55 5.23 -30.01
C GLN A 24 -43.18 3.88 -30.36
N ASP A 25 -44.45 3.84 -29.98
CA ASP A 25 -45.58 3.02 -30.37
C ASP A 25 -45.55 2.37 -31.77
N LYS A 26 -45.92 1.08 -31.85
CA LYS A 26 -46.74 0.49 -32.93
C LYS A 26 -47.25 -0.92 -32.57
N LYS A 27 -48.53 -0.97 -32.13
CA LYS A 27 -49.59 -1.97 -32.40
C LYS A 27 -49.19 -3.25 -33.18
N LYS A 28 -49.44 -4.45 -32.61
CA LYS A 28 -50.65 -5.31 -32.84
C LYS A 28 -50.48 -6.78 -32.35
N THR A 29 -51.54 -7.26 -31.69
CA THR A 29 -52.15 -8.63 -31.66
C THR A 29 -51.52 -9.84 -30.93
N ASP A 30 -52.28 -10.30 -29.93
CA ASP A 30 -52.79 -11.66 -29.63
C ASP A 30 -51.85 -12.83 -29.25
N LYS A 31 -51.93 -13.25 -27.97
CA LYS A 31 -52.57 -14.51 -27.50
C LYS A 31 -52.26 -14.71 -26.00
N THR A 32 -53.24 -14.54 -25.11
CA THR A 32 -54.10 -15.59 -24.52
C THR A 32 -53.43 -16.32 -23.33
N GLU A 33 -53.88 -15.95 -22.12
CA GLU A 33 -54.29 -16.78 -20.96
C GLU A 33 -53.35 -17.90 -20.42
N LYS A 34 -53.27 -18.27 -19.14
CA LYS A 34 -53.98 -17.94 -17.88
C LYS A 34 -53.21 -18.61 -16.71
N LYS A 35 -53.27 -17.96 -15.54
CA LYS A 35 -53.48 -18.50 -14.15
C LYS A 35 -52.56 -19.61 -13.61
N ALA A 36 -51.81 -19.36 -12.52
CA ALA A 36 -52.17 -19.33 -11.09
C ALA A 36 -51.94 -20.71 -10.44
N ALA A 37 -51.04 -20.79 -9.44
CA ALA A 37 -51.34 -20.96 -7.99
C ALA A 37 -51.79 -22.41 -7.68
N ASP A 38 -51.45 -23.11 -6.60
CA ASP A 38 -50.68 -22.90 -5.37
C ASP A 38 -50.50 -24.33 -4.76
N ASP A 39 -49.72 -24.41 -3.68
CA ASP A 39 -49.86 -25.34 -2.55
C ASP A 39 -49.36 -26.82 -2.53
N GLU A 40 -48.42 -27.02 -1.59
CA GLU A 40 -48.33 -28.05 -0.54
C GLU A 40 -48.62 -29.54 -0.82
N LYS A 41 -47.59 -30.40 -0.64
CA LYS A 41 -47.43 -31.33 0.52
C LYS A 41 -46.31 -32.37 0.32
N GLY A 42 -45.48 -32.52 1.36
CA GLY A 42 -45.28 -33.85 1.98
C GLY A 42 -43.96 -34.61 1.77
N LYS A 43 -43.14 -34.62 2.85
CA LYS A 43 -42.39 -35.76 3.47
C LYS A 43 -41.41 -36.59 2.60
N LYS A 44 -40.30 -37.17 3.06
CA LYS A 44 -39.43 -37.23 4.26
C LYS A 44 -38.36 -38.28 3.88
N ALA A 45 -37.08 -38.09 4.21
CA ALA A 45 -36.13 -39.15 4.61
C ALA A 45 -34.79 -38.47 5.00
N ALA A 46 -34.54 -38.28 6.29
CA ALA A 46 -33.74 -39.18 7.14
C ALA A 46 -32.23 -39.01 6.94
N LYS A 47 -31.58 -38.30 7.87
CA LYS A 47 -30.23 -38.64 8.33
C LYS A 47 -29.94 -38.00 9.69
N ASP A 48 -30.09 -38.82 10.72
CA ASP A 48 -29.32 -38.74 11.96
C ASP A 48 -27.82 -38.81 11.65
N ASP A 49 -27.06 -37.95 12.33
CA ASP A 49 -25.65 -38.07 12.73
C ASP A 49 -25.10 -36.65 12.93
N LYS A 50 -25.52 -36.03 14.04
CA LYS A 50 -24.93 -34.78 14.53
C LYS A 50 -24.09 -35.10 15.75
N GLU A 51 -23.03 -35.87 15.51
CA GLU A 51 -22.00 -36.12 16.50
C GLU A 51 -21.23 -34.82 16.78
N ALA A 52 -21.06 -34.57 18.07
CA ALA A 52 -20.58 -33.32 18.63
C ALA A 52 -19.13 -33.02 18.24
N LYS A 53 -18.95 -32.20 17.19
CA LYS A 53 -17.68 -31.50 16.94
C LYS A 53 -17.49 -30.44 18.03
N LYS A 54 -16.80 -30.82 19.10
CA LYS A 54 -16.20 -29.92 20.09
C LYS A 54 -15.34 -28.91 19.33
N LYS A 55 -15.89 -27.71 19.07
CA LYS A 55 -15.14 -26.61 18.46
C LYS A 55 -14.08 -26.18 19.46
N GLU A 56 -12.82 -26.48 19.17
CA GLU A 56 -11.70 -25.82 19.83
C GLU A 56 -11.93 -24.30 19.80
N PRO A 57 -11.68 -23.57 20.89
CA PRO A 57 -11.82 -22.12 20.90
C PRO A 57 -10.95 -21.54 19.77
N PRO A 58 -11.49 -20.57 18.99
CA PRO A 58 -10.73 -19.96 17.91
C PRO A 58 -9.44 -19.38 18.50
N ALA A 59 -8.30 -19.83 17.97
CA ALA A 59 -7.00 -19.34 18.38
C ALA A 59 -7.03 -17.81 18.40
N LYS A 60 -6.65 -17.23 19.54
CA LYS A 60 -6.62 -15.77 19.72
C LYS A 60 -5.64 -15.21 18.68
N LYS A 61 -6.17 -14.50 17.68
CA LYS A 61 -5.37 -13.78 16.68
C LYS A 61 -4.49 -12.79 17.41
N GLU A 62 -3.18 -12.87 17.18
CA GLU A 62 -2.23 -12.00 17.83
C GLU A 62 -2.31 -10.61 17.18
N LYS A 63 -2.61 -9.58 17.98
CA LYS A 63 -2.70 -8.21 17.47
C LYS A 63 -1.31 -7.57 17.46
N LEU A 64 -0.65 -7.60 16.31
CA LEU A 64 0.63 -6.92 16.10
C LEU A 64 0.44 -5.39 16.15
N VAL A 65 1.19 -4.70 17.01
CA VAL A 65 1.22 -3.24 17.07
C VAL A 65 2.46 -2.75 16.34
N PHE A 66 2.27 -2.05 15.22
CA PHE A 66 3.35 -1.50 14.40
C PHE A 66 3.05 -0.05 14.00
N GLY A 67 4.09 0.72 13.67
CA GLY A 67 4.00 2.10 13.22
C GLY A 67 3.86 2.20 11.70
N ALA A 68 4.88 1.75 10.98
CA ALA A 68 4.94 1.77 9.52
C ALA A 68 5.26 0.38 8.97
N ARG A 69 4.79 0.08 7.76
CA ARG A 69 5.18 -1.11 7.00
C ARG A 69 5.58 -0.73 5.58
N PHE A 70 6.64 -1.34 5.06
CA PHE A 70 7.08 -1.12 3.69
C PHE A 70 7.95 -2.27 3.18
N TYR A 71 8.09 -2.35 1.86
CA TYR A 71 8.96 -3.31 1.19
C TYR A 71 10.35 -2.71 0.99
N THR A 72 11.38 -3.48 1.30
CA THR A 72 12.78 -3.05 1.16
C THR A 72 13.68 -4.23 0.81
N LYS A 73 14.87 -3.93 0.30
CA LYS A 73 15.93 -4.90 0.04
C LYS A 73 16.91 -4.91 1.21
N VAL A 74 17.28 -6.11 1.66
CA VAL A 74 18.38 -6.29 2.62
C VAL A 74 19.70 -6.09 1.89
N LEU A 75 20.51 -5.14 2.33
CA LEU A 75 21.82 -4.84 1.76
C LEU A 75 22.90 -5.73 2.35
N SER A 76 22.98 -5.81 3.68
CA SER A 76 23.93 -6.64 4.41
C SER A 76 23.43 -6.97 5.81
N ILE A 77 24.03 -7.99 6.42
CA ILE A 77 23.76 -8.41 7.79
C ILE A 77 25.05 -8.20 8.58
N LYS A 78 24.97 -7.70 9.81
CA LYS A 78 26.16 -7.57 10.66
C LYS A 78 26.63 -8.95 11.09
N ALA A 79 27.93 -9.24 10.91
CA ALA A 79 28.51 -10.55 11.23
C ALA A 79 28.32 -10.95 12.70
N ASP A 80 28.26 -9.94 13.59
CA ASP A 80 28.20 -10.15 15.03
C ASP A 80 26.78 -10.46 15.53
N THR A 81 25.74 -10.17 14.74
CA THR A 81 24.35 -10.39 15.16
C THR A 81 23.38 -10.50 13.99
N THR A 82 22.62 -11.60 13.95
CA THR A 82 21.55 -11.82 12.96
C THR A 82 20.29 -10.99 13.21
N ARG A 83 20.28 -10.21 14.31
CA ARG A 83 19.20 -9.30 14.70
C ARG A 83 19.42 -7.86 14.19
N GLN A 84 20.52 -7.58 13.51
CA GLN A 84 20.81 -6.26 12.93
C GLN A 84 21.22 -6.38 11.47
N PHE A 85 20.58 -5.59 10.61
CA PHE A 85 20.90 -5.59 9.19
C PHE A 85 20.65 -4.21 8.56
N LEU A 86 21.30 -3.98 7.43
CA LEU A 86 21.16 -2.77 6.63
C LEU A 86 20.05 -2.97 5.59
N ILE A 87 19.09 -2.07 5.56
CA ILE A 87 18.02 -2.02 4.55
C ILE A 87 18.20 -0.83 3.62
N GLU A 88 17.67 -0.97 2.40
CA GLU A 88 17.62 0.13 1.45
C GLU A 88 16.35 0.98 1.67
N THR A 89 16.52 2.22 2.12
CA THR A 89 15.42 3.19 2.25
C THR A 89 15.54 4.27 1.19
N LYS A 90 14.41 4.67 0.60
CA LYS A 90 14.35 5.81 -0.32
C LYS A 90 14.14 7.10 0.48
N GLU A 91 15.17 7.94 0.53
CA GLU A 91 15.08 9.29 1.12
C GLU A 91 14.94 10.32 -0.02
N ILE A 92 14.21 11.40 0.23
CA ILE A 92 14.17 12.53 -0.69
C ILE A 92 15.51 13.25 -0.62
N ASP A 93 16.20 13.35 -1.75
CA ASP A 93 17.43 14.14 -1.84
C ASP A 93 17.08 15.64 -1.82
N PRO A 94 17.52 16.39 -0.80
CA PRO A 94 17.22 17.82 -0.69
C PRO A 94 17.72 18.63 -1.88
N GLN A 95 18.87 18.26 -2.45
CA GLN A 95 19.44 18.96 -3.60
C GLN A 95 18.59 18.73 -4.84
N ARG A 96 18.25 17.47 -5.13
CA ARG A 96 17.38 17.15 -6.28
C ARG A 96 15.98 17.75 -6.14
N LEU A 97 15.47 17.85 -4.91
CA LEU A 97 14.21 18.52 -4.63
C LEU A 97 14.31 20.03 -4.90
N PHE A 98 15.41 20.66 -4.49
CA PHE A 98 15.68 22.07 -4.78
C PHE A 98 15.80 22.31 -6.29
N ASP A 99 16.55 21.48 -7.00
CA ASP A 99 16.71 21.55 -8.45
C ASP A 99 15.37 21.37 -9.18
N LEU A 100 14.54 20.41 -8.74
CA LEU A 100 13.19 20.21 -9.26
C LEU A 100 12.33 21.46 -9.09
N LYS A 101 12.36 22.09 -7.91
CA LYS A 101 11.59 23.31 -7.63
C LYS A 101 12.06 24.48 -8.50
N ASN A 102 13.37 24.64 -8.66
CA ASN A 102 13.94 25.69 -9.52
C ASN A 102 13.56 25.49 -10.99
N TRP A 103 13.72 24.27 -11.50
CA TRP A 103 13.29 23.90 -12.84
C TRP A 103 11.79 24.15 -13.04
N GLN A 104 10.96 23.77 -12.07
CA GLN A 104 9.51 23.99 -12.12
C GLN A 104 9.18 25.48 -12.19
N ALA A 105 9.83 26.30 -11.37
CA ALA A 105 9.63 27.75 -11.36
C ALA A 105 10.03 28.39 -12.70
N GLN A 106 11.20 28.01 -13.24
CA GLN A 106 11.67 28.49 -14.54
C GLN A 106 10.72 28.09 -15.68
N ARG A 107 10.26 26.83 -15.69
CA ARG A 107 9.37 26.33 -16.74
C ARG A 107 8.00 27.00 -16.68
N LEU A 108 7.48 27.22 -15.48
CA LEU A 108 6.21 27.93 -15.30
C LEU A 108 6.29 29.38 -15.79
N GLN A 109 7.42 30.06 -15.56
CA GLN A 109 7.65 31.42 -16.06
C GLN A 109 7.66 31.46 -17.60
N GLN A 110 8.30 30.48 -18.25
CA GLN A 110 8.30 30.36 -19.71
C GLN A 110 6.89 30.13 -20.27
N LEU A 111 6.13 29.21 -19.67
CA LEU A 111 4.74 28.92 -20.06
C LEU A 111 3.85 30.17 -19.90
N ALA A 112 4.02 30.93 -18.82
CA ALA A 112 3.28 32.17 -18.61
C ALA A 112 3.60 33.23 -19.67
N GLN A 113 4.86 33.38 -20.07
CA GLN A 113 5.26 34.29 -21.16
C GLN A 113 4.68 33.86 -22.50
N GLN A 114 4.71 32.56 -22.83
CA GLN A 114 4.10 32.02 -24.05
C GLN A 114 2.59 32.27 -24.09
N GLN A 115 1.90 32.04 -22.97
CA GLN A 115 0.47 32.32 -22.86
C GLN A 115 0.18 33.80 -23.11
N PHE A 116 0.93 34.70 -22.47
CA PHE A 116 0.73 36.13 -22.61
C PHE A 116 1.02 36.61 -24.04
N ASN A 117 2.07 36.10 -24.67
CA ASN A 117 2.39 36.39 -26.07
C ASN A 117 1.28 35.89 -27.02
N ALA A 118 0.73 34.70 -26.77
CA ALA A 118 -0.40 34.16 -27.53
C ALA A 118 -1.66 35.01 -27.40
N LEU A 119 -1.93 35.56 -26.21
CA LEU A 119 -3.09 36.42 -25.96
C LEU A 119 -2.94 37.82 -26.55
N LYS A 120 -1.71 38.33 -26.70
CA LYS A 120 -1.41 39.63 -27.31
C LYS A 120 -1.51 39.64 -28.84
N GLN A 121 -1.49 38.47 -29.48
CA GLN A 121 -1.59 38.38 -30.93
C GLN A 121 -2.95 38.85 -31.44
N THR A 122 -2.94 39.84 -32.33
CA THR A 122 -4.15 40.37 -32.97
C THR A 122 -4.66 39.45 -34.07
N ASN A 123 -3.76 38.73 -34.76
CA ASN A 123 -4.14 37.82 -35.84
C ASN A 123 -4.73 36.51 -35.27
N PRO A 124 -5.99 36.15 -35.59
CA PRO A 124 -6.67 34.98 -35.04
C PRO A 124 -5.99 33.66 -35.44
N GLN A 125 -5.46 33.55 -36.65
CA GLN A 125 -4.81 32.34 -37.14
C GLN A 125 -3.50 32.07 -36.38
N THR A 126 -2.69 33.12 -36.21
CA THR A 126 -1.44 33.05 -35.44
C THR A 126 -1.70 32.79 -33.96
N ARG A 127 -2.74 33.41 -33.40
CA ARG A 127 -3.17 33.17 -32.02
C ARG A 127 -3.56 31.71 -31.80
N PHE A 128 -4.33 31.12 -32.72
CA PHE A 128 -4.72 29.72 -32.63
C PHE A 128 -3.51 28.77 -32.64
N GLN A 129 -2.54 29.03 -33.53
CA GLN A 129 -1.30 28.25 -33.59
C GLN A 129 -0.48 28.36 -32.29
N GLN A 130 -0.32 29.58 -31.74
CA GLN A 130 0.40 29.79 -30.48
C GLN A 130 -0.32 29.15 -29.28
N LEU A 131 -1.65 29.18 -29.25
CA LEU A 131 -2.44 28.50 -28.22
C LEU A 131 -2.29 26.98 -28.31
N GLN A 132 -2.25 26.39 -29.51
CA GLN A 132 -1.97 24.96 -29.66
C GLN A 132 -0.56 24.60 -29.19
N ALA A 133 0.44 25.42 -29.52
CA ALA A 133 1.82 25.21 -29.05
C ALA A 133 1.90 25.27 -27.52
N TYR A 134 1.27 26.27 -26.90
CA TYR A 134 1.17 26.39 -25.44
C TYR A 134 0.53 25.15 -24.80
N GLN A 135 -0.58 24.63 -25.37
CA GLN A 135 -1.22 23.42 -24.86
C GLN A 135 -0.29 22.20 -24.90
N ARG A 136 0.48 22.02 -26.00
CA ARG A 136 1.48 20.95 -26.11
C ARG A 136 2.59 21.13 -25.08
N ASP A 137 3.06 22.36 -24.87
CA ASP A 137 4.12 22.65 -23.90
C ASP A 137 3.68 22.42 -22.46
N VAL A 138 2.42 22.74 -22.11
CA VAL A 138 1.84 22.41 -20.81
C VAL A 138 1.77 20.89 -20.61
N PHE A 139 1.35 20.14 -21.63
CA PHE A 139 1.33 18.67 -21.56
C PHE A 139 2.73 18.08 -21.38
N ASN A 140 3.71 18.56 -22.15
CA ASN A 140 5.10 18.15 -22.03
C ASN A 140 5.66 18.46 -20.65
N PHE A 141 5.36 19.65 -20.10
CA PHE A 141 5.75 20.02 -18.74
C PHE A 141 5.18 19.07 -17.68
N GLN A 142 3.89 18.72 -17.77
CA GLN A 142 3.28 17.75 -16.85
C GLN A 142 3.96 16.39 -16.92
N LYS A 143 4.24 15.89 -18.14
CA LYS A 143 4.94 14.62 -18.35
C LYS A 143 6.35 14.65 -17.74
N GLU A 144 7.11 15.71 -18.00
CA GLU A 144 8.47 15.86 -17.50
C GLU A 144 8.51 16.03 -15.97
N LEU A 145 7.52 16.73 -15.39
CA LEU A 145 7.38 16.89 -13.95
C LEU A 145 7.25 15.54 -13.25
N VAL A 146 6.40 14.64 -13.75
CA VAL A 146 6.23 13.29 -13.19
C VAL A 146 7.52 12.48 -13.29
N GLN A 147 8.20 12.55 -14.44
CA GLN A 147 9.48 11.85 -14.64
C GLN A 147 10.56 12.34 -13.65
N ARG A 148 10.70 13.66 -13.48
CA ARG A 148 11.68 14.26 -12.58
C ARG A 148 11.32 14.04 -11.11
N GLN A 149 10.04 14.06 -10.75
CA GLN A 149 9.57 13.72 -9.40
C GLN A 149 9.95 12.29 -9.00
N GLY A 150 9.99 11.35 -9.94
CA GLY A 150 10.50 10.00 -9.67
C GLY A 150 12.00 9.97 -9.33
N GLY A 151 12.78 10.92 -9.84
CA GLY A 151 14.23 11.00 -9.67
C GLY A 151 14.71 11.69 -8.38
N ILE A 152 13.81 12.29 -7.58
CA ILE A 152 14.18 12.98 -6.34
C ILE A 152 14.61 12.03 -5.22
N TYR A 153 14.28 10.74 -5.35
CA TYR A 153 14.62 9.74 -4.34
C TYR A 153 16.04 9.23 -4.55
N ARG A 154 16.78 9.11 -3.45
CA ARG A 154 18.06 8.40 -3.39
C ARG A 154 17.97 7.22 -2.43
N SER A 155 18.69 6.16 -2.77
CA SER A 155 18.83 5.00 -1.89
C SER A 155 19.81 5.32 -0.77
N LYS A 156 19.40 5.09 0.47
CA LYS A 156 20.22 5.26 1.67
C LYS A 156 20.21 3.95 2.46
N PRO A 157 21.39 3.42 2.83
CA PRO A 157 21.47 2.30 3.76
C PRO A 157 21.03 2.79 5.14
N VAL A 158 20.04 2.11 5.74
CA VAL A 158 19.58 2.37 7.11
C VAL A 158 19.75 1.09 7.90
N GLU A 159 20.42 1.19 9.05
CA GLU A 159 20.57 0.07 9.96
C GLU A 159 19.30 -0.09 10.78
N VAL A 160 18.74 -1.31 10.82
CA VAL A 160 17.54 -1.63 11.59
C VAL A 160 17.81 -2.73 12.60
N PHE A 161 17.10 -2.66 13.72
CA PHE A 161 17.30 -3.52 14.89
C PHE A 161 16.06 -4.35 15.18
N ALA A 162 16.24 -5.62 15.49
CA ALA A 162 15.15 -6.46 15.96
C ALA A 162 14.76 -6.05 17.39
N THR A 163 13.46 -5.87 17.65
CA THR A 163 12.95 -5.85 19.03
C THR A 163 13.18 -7.22 19.71
N GLU A 164 13.14 -7.27 21.05
CA GLU A 164 13.28 -8.51 21.80
C GLU A 164 12.29 -9.60 21.35
N ASN A 165 11.06 -9.19 21.04
CA ASN A 165 9.96 -10.04 20.58
C ASN A 165 9.78 -10.05 19.05
N ALA A 166 10.80 -9.63 18.29
CA ALA A 166 10.71 -9.59 16.84
C ALA A 166 10.50 -10.99 16.26
N LYS A 167 9.62 -11.08 15.27
CA LYS A 167 9.31 -12.33 14.56
C LYS A 167 9.83 -12.25 13.14
N VAL A 168 10.36 -13.36 12.64
CA VAL A 168 10.75 -13.51 11.23
C VAL A 168 9.81 -14.52 10.60
N ARG A 169 9.33 -14.19 9.40
CA ARG A 169 8.42 -15.01 8.61
C ARG A 169 8.85 -15.07 7.17
N THR A 170 8.39 -16.09 6.45
CA THR A 170 8.61 -16.27 5.01
C THR A 170 7.27 -16.48 4.30
N ILE A 171 7.13 -15.95 3.08
CA ILE A 171 5.95 -16.21 2.26
C ILE A 171 5.95 -17.63 1.71
N ASP A 172 7.14 -18.20 1.50
CA ASP A 172 7.33 -19.53 0.93
C ASP A 172 7.44 -20.57 2.03
N PRO A 173 6.69 -21.69 1.95
CA PRO A 173 6.78 -22.74 2.93
C PRO A 173 8.15 -23.45 2.88
N PRO A 174 8.58 -24.11 3.96
CA PRO A 174 9.76 -24.96 3.93
C PRO A 174 9.70 -25.98 2.78
N ILE A 175 10.84 -26.17 2.10
CA ILE A 175 10.95 -27.13 1.01
C ILE A 175 11.18 -28.51 1.62
N GLU A 176 10.21 -29.40 1.51
CA GLU A 176 10.37 -30.82 1.77
C GLU A 176 10.51 -31.56 0.44
N PHE A 177 11.37 -32.57 0.41
CA PHE A 177 11.48 -33.48 -0.73
C PHE A 177 10.72 -34.76 -0.38
N ASP A 178 9.97 -35.29 -1.35
CA ASP A 178 9.37 -36.61 -1.21
C ASP A 178 10.43 -37.72 -1.32
N ASP A 179 10.04 -38.97 -1.04
CA ASP A 179 10.91 -40.14 -1.12
C ASP A 179 11.49 -40.38 -2.53
N GLN A 180 10.98 -39.66 -3.54
CA GLN A 180 11.42 -39.71 -4.93
C GLN A 180 12.34 -38.53 -5.31
N GLY A 181 12.69 -37.66 -4.34
CA GLY A 181 13.56 -36.50 -4.53
C GLY A 181 12.90 -35.31 -5.22
N ASN A 182 11.57 -35.30 -5.39
CA ASN A 182 10.84 -34.16 -5.94
C ASN A 182 10.43 -33.19 -4.83
N GLN A 183 10.35 -31.89 -5.16
CA GLN A 183 9.82 -30.90 -4.23
C GLN A 183 8.34 -31.17 -3.95
N LYS A 184 8.04 -31.46 -2.69
CA LYS A 184 6.69 -31.70 -2.20
C LYS A 184 5.82 -30.46 -2.42
N LYS A 185 4.83 -30.59 -3.30
CA LYS A 185 3.83 -29.54 -3.51
C LYS A 185 2.81 -29.59 -2.38
N TRP A 186 3.00 -28.71 -1.39
CA TRP A 186 2.07 -28.57 -0.28
C TRP A 186 0.64 -28.32 -0.74
N THR A 187 -0.27 -29.22 -0.33
CA THR A 187 -1.70 -29.01 -0.51
C THR A 187 -2.17 -27.80 0.31
N LYS A 188 -3.30 -27.19 -0.07
CA LYS A 188 -3.81 -25.99 0.64
C LYS A 188 -4.02 -26.23 2.13
N LYS A 189 -4.48 -27.43 2.51
CA LYS A 189 -4.73 -27.82 3.91
C LYS A 189 -3.46 -27.95 4.73
N GLU A 190 -2.41 -28.55 4.16
CA GLU A 190 -1.11 -28.65 4.83
C GLU A 190 -0.46 -27.27 4.94
N ARG A 191 -0.53 -26.47 3.88
CA ARG A 191 -0.05 -25.08 3.88
C ARG A 191 -0.71 -24.24 4.96
N ASP A 192 -2.01 -24.37 5.14
CA ASP A 192 -2.71 -23.66 6.20
C ASP A 192 -2.41 -24.23 7.61
N ALA A 193 -2.02 -25.51 7.71
CA ALA A 193 -1.53 -26.09 8.96
C ALA A 193 -0.12 -25.58 9.35
N PHE A 194 0.75 -25.33 8.37
CA PHE A 194 2.05 -24.69 8.59
C PHE A 194 1.95 -23.19 8.88
N ARG A 195 0.84 -22.54 8.52
CA ARG A 195 0.59 -21.17 8.92
C ARG A 195 0.18 -21.15 10.39
N ASP A 196 0.93 -20.42 11.19
CA ASP A 196 0.58 -20.25 12.59
C ASP A 196 -0.84 -19.71 12.77
N LYS A 197 -1.53 -20.25 13.76
CA LYS A 197 -2.87 -19.81 14.17
C LYS A 197 -2.90 -18.36 14.70
N THR A 198 -1.74 -17.70 14.79
CA THR A 198 -1.59 -16.28 15.19
C THR A 198 -2.21 -15.32 14.18
N GLY A 199 -2.38 -15.74 12.91
CA GLY A 199 -2.95 -14.91 11.84
C GLY A 199 -1.99 -13.86 11.29
N LEU A 200 -0.70 -13.96 11.62
CA LEU A 200 0.36 -13.11 11.06
C LEU A 200 0.75 -13.59 9.64
N PRO A 201 1.21 -12.68 8.76
CA PRO A 201 1.50 -13.01 7.36
C PRO A 201 2.74 -13.92 7.22
N GLY A 202 2.60 -15.00 6.45
CA GLY A 202 3.69 -15.95 6.18
C GLY A 202 3.85 -17.07 7.21
N PHE A 203 4.79 -17.97 6.94
CA PHE A 203 5.23 -19.08 7.80
C PHE A 203 6.30 -18.61 8.77
N GLN A 204 6.40 -19.24 9.93
CA GLN A 204 7.48 -18.96 10.88
C GLN A 204 8.84 -19.28 10.26
N ALA A 205 9.80 -18.38 10.43
CA ALA A 205 11.18 -18.57 10.01
C ALA A 205 12.13 -18.08 11.12
N GLU A 206 13.38 -18.52 11.05
CA GLU A 206 14.44 -18.08 11.96
C GLU A 206 15.13 -16.81 11.43
N PHE A 207 15.86 -16.11 12.31
CA PHE A 207 16.63 -14.92 11.91
C PHE A 207 17.69 -15.23 10.86
N ASP A 208 18.25 -16.44 10.89
CA ASP A 208 19.27 -16.91 9.94
C ASP A 208 18.72 -17.11 8.52
N ALA A 209 17.38 -17.15 8.36
CA ALA A 209 16.74 -17.19 7.06
C ALA A 209 16.86 -15.86 6.29
N ILE A 210 17.11 -14.75 7.00
CA ILE A 210 17.35 -13.45 6.40
C ILE A 210 18.72 -13.49 5.72
N ARG A 211 18.75 -13.15 4.42
CA ARG A 211 19.98 -13.12 3.63
C ARG A 211 20.13 -11.80 2.88
N PRO A 212 21.36 -11.31 2.66
CA PRO A 212 21.61 -10.17 1.80
C PRO A 212 20.99 -10.36 0.41
N GLY A 213 20.39 -9.31 -0.13
CA GLY A 213 19.73 -9.32 -1.43
C GLY A 213 18.25 -9.71 -1.41
N GLN A 214 17.71 -10.25 -0.31
CA GLN A 214 16.29 -10.58 -0.20
C GLN A 214 15.40 -9.32 -0.20
N ILE A 215 14.21 -9.45 -0.78
CA ILE A 215 13.14 -8.46 -0.64
C ILE A 215 12.29 -8.87 0.56
N ILE A 216 12.18 -7.97 1.51
CA ILE A 216 11.44 -8.18 2.77
C ILE A 216 10.34 -7.12 2.93
N GLU A 217 9.26 -7.50 3.59
CA GLU A 217 8.28 -6.57 4.15
C GLU A 217 8.60 -6.38 5.63
N ILE A 218 9.00 -5.16 6.01
CA ILE A 218 9.38 -4.83 7.38
C ILE A 218 8.27 -4.07 8.09
N TYR A 219 7.98 -4.46 9.33
CA TYR A 219 6.99 -3.83 10.22
C TYR A 219 7.74 -3.14 11.35
N MET A 220 7.80 -1.81 11.29
CA MET A 220 8.52 -0.98 12.25
C MET A 220 7.75 -0.84 13.57
N LYS A 221 8.46 -0.80 14.69
CA LYS A 221 7.87 -0.49 16.00
C LYS A 221 7.27 0.92 15.98
N LYS A 222 6.14 1.08 16.66
CA LYS A 222 5.50 2.39 16.81
C LYS A 222 6.31 3.24 17.78
N VAL A 223 6.91 4.32 17.30
CA VAL A 223 7.57 5.33 18.14
C VAL A 223 6.50 6.31 18.66
N PRO A 224 6.42 6.55 19.99
CA PRO A 224 5.47 7.53 20.52
C PRO A 224 5.81 8.95 20.05
N PRO A 225 4.83 9.81 19.78
CA PRO A 225 5.10 11.19 19.41
C PRO A 225 5.77 11.92 20.56
N ARG A 226 6.87 12.65 20.28
CA ARG A 226 7.51 13.51 21.30
C ARG A 226 6.49 14.54 21.82
N PRO A 227 6.40 14.76 23.14
CA PRO A 227 5.45 15.72 23.70
C PRO A 227 5.80 17.14 23.21
N LYS A 228 4.94 17.70 22.36
CA LYS A 228 5.02 19.10 21.94
C LYS A 228 4.55 19.96 23.10
N GLY A 229 5.47 20.51 23.91
CA GLY A 229 5.07 21.47 24.95
C GLY A 229 6.05 21.79 26.07
N LYS A 230 7.17 21.09 26.22
CA LYS A 230 8.20 21.51 27.20
C LYS A 230 9.22 22.41 26.50
N LYS A 231 9.39 23.63 27.01
CA LYS A 231 10.50 24.52 26.65
C LYS A 231 11.80 23.74 26.83
N LYS A 232 12.62 23.68 25.79
CA LYS A 232 13.99 23.13 25.85
C LYS A 232 14.73 23.73 27.04
N GLY A 233 14.89 22.95 28.10
CA GLY A 233 15.95 23.16 29.07
C GLY A 233 17.26 22.58 28.51
N PRO A 234 18.43 22.97 29.05
CA PRO A 234 19.74 22.48 28.59
C PRO A 234 19.96 20.97 28.76
N SER A 235 19.00 20.25 29.34
CA SER A 235 19.08 18.81 29.65
C SER A 235 18.04 17.96 28.90
N ASP A 236 17.29 18.54 27.96
CA ASP A 236 16.27 17.83 27.15
C ASP A 236 16.86 17.22 25.85
N ASP A 237 18.17 17.36 25.62
CA ASP A 237 18.88 16.66 24.54
C ASP A 237 19.19 15.19 24.90
N ASP A 238 18.91 14.77 26.15
CA ASP A 238 19.15 13.43 26.68
C ASP A 238 17.94 12.48 26.49
N VAL A 239 17.27 12.51 25.33
CA VAL A 239 16.50 11.31 24.95
C VAL A 239 17.55 10.26 24.61
N PRO A 240 17.64 9.12 25.33
CA PRO A 240 18.66 8.12 25.06
C PRO A 240 18.62 7.78 23.57
N MET A 241 19.74 7.91 22.86
CA MET A 241 19.84 7.60 21.43
C MET A 241 19.31 6.20 21.09
N GLU A 242 19.21 5.31 22.07
CA GLU A 242 18.58 3.99 22.02
C GLU A 242 17.09 4.04 21.64
N GLU A 243 16.32 5.03 22.10
CA GLU A 243 14.89 5.16 21.80
C GLU A 243 14.60 5.64 20.37
N MET A 244 15.60 6.18 19.67
CA MET A 244 15.49 6.64 18.28
C MET A 244 16.00 5.63 17.26
N ARG A 245 16.52 4.48 17.71
CA ARG A 245 16.98 3.45 16.79
C ARG A 245 15.77 2.86 16.04
N PRO A 246 15.86 2.71 14.72
CA PRO A 246 14.77 2.13 13.95
C PRO A 246 14.65 0.62 14.28
N GLU A 247 13.69 0.31 15.15
CA GLU A 247 13.40 -1.06 15.56
C GLU A 247 12.24 -1.67 14.75
N PHE A 248 12.31 -2.98 14.48
CA PHE A 248 11.24 -3.75 13.83
C PHE A 248 10.66 -4.83 14.74
N VAL A 249 9.38 -5.14 14.51
CA VAL A 249 8.60 -6.14 15.27
C VAL A 249 8.32 -7.39 14.43
N LEU A 250 8.22 -7.24 13.10
CA LEU A 250 8.01 -8.36 12.18
C LEU A 250 8.75 -8.12 10.87
N VAL A 251 9.38 -9.17 10.35
CA VAL A 251 9.93 -9.20 8.99
C VAL A 251 9.28 -10.37 8.25
N VAL A 252 8.81 -10.12 7.03
CA VAL A 252 8.31 -11.16 6.13
C VAL A 252 9.19 -11.21 4.89
N ILE A 253 9.86 -12.33 4.66
CA ILE A 253 10.66 -12.60 3.47
C ILE A 253 9.69 -12.88 2.31
N GLN A 254 9.72 -12.03 1.29
CA GLN A 254 8.80 -12.10 0.14
C GLN A 254 9.44 -12.81 -1.06
N ALA A 255 10.73 -12.58 -1.28
CA ALA A 255 11.47 -13.23 -2.36
C ALA A 255 12.97 -13.16 -2.08
N THR A 256 13.68 -14.20 -2.52
CA THR A 256 15.12 -14.12 -2.77
C THR A 256 15.34 -13.19 -3.96
N GLY A 257 16.04 -12.08 -3.76
CA GLY A 257 16.45 -11.23 -4.87
C GLY A 257 17.28 -12.06 -5.83
N LYS A 258 16.90 -12.06 -7.11
CA LYS A 258 17.74 -12.65 -8.16
C LYS A 258 19.11 -11.98 -8.08
N LYS A 259 20.15 -12.79 -7.93
CA LYS A 259 21.53 -12.35 -8.09
C LYS A 259 21.75 -11.93 -9.53
#